data_AF-A0A0F7GDQ0-F1
#
_entry.id   AF-A0A0F7GDQ0-F1
#
_cell.length_a   1.000
_cell.length_b   1.000
_cell.length_c   1.000
_cell.angle_alpha   90.00
_cell.angle_beta   90.00
_cell.angle_gamma   90.00
#
_symmetry.space_group_name_H-M   'P 1'
#
loop_
_entity.id
_entity.type
_entity.pdbx_description
1 polymer ?
#
loop_
_entity_poly.entity_id
_entity_poly.type
_entity_poly.pdbx_seq_one_letter_code
_entity_poly.pdbx_strand_id
1 'polypeptide(L)'
;MSKQVAAVILKPVSHIENTFKVSPKIELFYQAWLPDYQANAVVVLVHGLADHSSRYGNVVNHLLPKGFAIWNYDQRGHGRSPGKRCYTSRFTDLVNDLDKFVTLVKQQNPELPLFIIGHSLGALESVSLVAKHQPQGIAGLVVSGLVLKIGQSVPQIMLSLAGVISVLAPRLGVQHLDCNAISSDDSVVEGYVKDPLVHTGKIPARMVLR
;
A
#
# COMPACT_ATOMS: atom_id res chain seq x y z
N MET A 1 5.30 12.74 22.81
CA MET A 1 6.01 13.90 22.21
C MET A 1 6.21 13.59 20.74
N SER A 2 5.47 14.32 19.90
CA SER A 2 5.38 14.13 18.45
C SER A 2 6.62 14.66 17.74
N LYS A 3 7.27 13.81 16.96
CA LYS A 3 8.29 14.13 15.95
C LYS A 3 7.93 13.31 14.71
N GLN A 4 7.93 13.77 13.47
CA GLN A 4 8.05 15.09 12.87
C GLN A 4 7.63 14.82 11.42
N VAL A 5 6.51 15.40 10.95
CA VAL A 5 6.20 15.39 9.51
C VAL A 5 7.35 16.18 8.87
N ALA A 6 8.15 15.53 8.02
CA ALA A 6 9.17 16.24 7.26
C ALA A 6 8.46 17.32 6.45
N ALA A 7 8.72 18.58 6.82
CA ALA A 7 8.08 19.73 6.22
C ALA A 7 8.46 19.79 4.74
N VAL A 8 7.46 19.64 3.88
CA VAL A 8 7.59 19.92 2.45
C VAL A 8 6.54 20.98 2.14
N ILE A 9 7.00 22.20 1.88
CA ILE A 9 6.14 23.28 1.37
C ILE A 9 6.80 23.80 0.10
N LEU A 10 6.15 23.61 -1.06
CA LEU A 10 6.24 24.53 -2.20
C LEU A 10 4.92 24.44 -3.00
N LYS A 11 4.04 25.43 -2.80
CA LYS A 11 2.62 25.61 -3.22
C LYS A 11 1.61 25.21 -2.14
N PRO A 12 0.48 25.93 -2.04
CA PRO A 12 -0.51 25.63 -1.02
C PRO A 12 -1.20 24.32 -1.43
N VAL A 13 -1.31 23.42 -0.45
CA VAL A 13 -1.69 22.02 -0.60
C VAL A 13 -2.64 21.71 0.54
N SER A 14 -3.80 21.17 0.19
CA SER A 14 -4.71 20.60 1.16
C SER A 14 -4.29 19.15 1.45
N HIS A 15 -3.80 18.89 2.66
CA HIS A 15 -3.52 17.55 3.15
C HIS A 15 -4.67 17.05 4.03
N ILE A 16 -5.28 15.94 3.62
CA ILE A 16 -6.43 15.33 4.30
C ILE A 16 -5.97 14.01 4.89
N GLU A 17 -6.35 13.76 6.14
CA GLU A 17 -6.25 12.46 6.78
C GLU A 17 -7.65 12.03 7.21
N ASN A 18 -8.07 10.83 6.82
CA ASN A 18 -9.38 10.32 7.19
C ASN A 18 -9.42 8.79 7.11
N THR A 19 -10.60 8.22 7.33
CA THR A 19 -10.84 6.80 7.14
C THR A 19 -11.92 6.54 6.10
N PHE A 20 -11.92 5.34 5.53
CA PHE A 20 -12.98 4.86 4.66
C PHE A 20 -13.44 3.46 5.07
N LYS A 21 -14.75 3.21 4.93
CA LYS A 21 -15.37 1.94 5.32
C LYS A 21 -15.13 0.87 4.27
N VAL A 22 -14.50 -0.24 4.67
CA VAL A 22 -14.38 -1.45 3.86
C VAL A 22 -15.31 -2.57 4.32
N SER A 23 -15.87 -2.47 5.53
CA SER A 23 -16.98 -3.30 6.00
C SER A 23 -17.69 -2.58 7.16
N PRO A 24 -18.84 -3.08 7.66
CA PRO A 24 -19.50 -2.47 8.83
C PRO A 24 -18.63 -2.38 10.09
N LYS A 25 -17.54 -3.16 10.18
CA LYS A 25 -16.66 -3.23 11.36
C LYS A 25 -15.22 -2.80 11.08
N ILE A 26 -14.89 -2.43 9.84
CA ILE A 26 -13.51 -2.13 9.44
C ILE A 26 -13.50 -0.84 8.63
N GLU A 27 -12.75 0.12 9.16
CA GLU A 27 -12.36 1.34 8.48
C GLU A 27 -10.85 1.34 8.31
N LEU A 28 -10.39 1.77 7.13
CA LEU A 28 -8.98 1.88 6.82
C LEU A 28 -8.58 3.35 6.71
N PHE A 29 -7.40 3.66 7.18
CA PHE A 29 -6.82 5.00 7.14
C PHE A 29 -6.39 5.35 5.72
N TYR A 30 -6.59 6.61 5.33
CA TYR A 30 -6.01 7.18 4.12
C TYR A 30 -5.55 8.62 4.32
N GLN A 31 -4.66 9.02 3.43
CA GLN A 31 -4.22 10.39 3.25
C GLN A 31 -4.45 10.84 1.82
N ALA A 32 -4.74 12.12 1.63
CA ALA A 32 -4.80 12.73 0.32
C ALA A 32 -4.06 14.07 0.32
N TRP A 33 -3.28 14.31 -0.74
CA TRP A 33 -2.61 15.57 -1.01
C TRP A 33 -3.22 16.16 -2.26
N LEU A 34 -3.92 17.27 -2.09
CA LEU A 34 -4.66 17.93 -3.15
C LEU A 34 -3.97 19.25 -3.50
N PRO A 35 -3.76 19.54 -4.80
CA PRO A 35 -3.34 20.87 -5.19
C PRO A 35 -4.48 21.86 -4.90
N ASP A 36 -4.16 23.08 -4.47
CA ASP A 36 -5.17 24.14 -4.26
C ASP A 36 -5.66 24.79 -5.58
N TYR A 37 -5.35 24.15 -6.71
CA TYR A 37 -5.82 24.47 -8.05
C TYR A 37 -6.43 23.21 -8.66
N GLN A 38 -7.13 23.36 -9.78
CA GLN A 38 -7.75 22.22 -10.45
C GLN A 38 -6.68 21.19 -10.87
N ALA A 39 -6.79 19.98 -10.33
CA ALA A 39 -5.91 18.88 -10.70
C ALA A 39 -6.19 18.40 -12.14
N ASN A 40 -5.16 17.95 -12.83
CA ASN A 40 -5.24 17.38 -14.18
C ASN A 40 -5.66 15.89 -14.14
N ALA A 41 -5.34 15.21 -13.05
CA ALA A 41 -5.55 13.79 -12.85
C ALA A 41 -5.47 13.45 -11.36
N VAL A 42 -5.99 12.28 -10.99
CA VAL A 42 -5.88 11.72 -9.65
C VAL A 42 -5.06 10.44 -9.68
N VAL A 43 -4.21 10.25 -8.67
CA VAL A 43 -3.34 9.08 -8.52
C VAL A 43 -3.67 8.38 -7.21
N VAL A 44 -4.02 7.11 -7.31
CA VAL A 44 -4.10 6.19 -6.17
C VAL A 44 -2.75 5.50 -6.01
N LEU A 45 -2.01 5.82 -4.96
CA LEU A 45 -0.79 5.12 -4.55
C LEU A 45 -1.15 3.93 -3.66
N VAL A 46 -0.53 2.78 -3.93
CA VAL A 46 -0.73 1.55 -3.16
C VAL A 46 0.62 1.01 -2.69
N HIS A 47 0.83 1.02 -1.38
CA HIS A 47 2.12 0.72 -0.79
C HIS A 47 2.48 -0.78 -0.77
N GLY A 48 3.75 -1.07 -0.46
CA GLY A 48 4.29 -2.42 -0.35
C GLY A 48 3.95 -3.13 0.97
N LEU A 49 4.34 -4.41 1.05
CA LEU A 49 4.24 -5.19 2.30
C LEU A 49 5.11 -4.55 3.38
N ALA A 50 4.58 -4.48 4.61
CA ALA A 50 5.25 -3.90 5.77
C ALA A 50 5.58 -2.40 5.65
N ASP A 51 4.93 -1.70 4.71
CA ASP A 51 5.06 -0.26 4.47
C ASP A 51 3.79 0.50 4.91
N HIS A 52 3.70 1.80 4.64
CA HIS A 52 2.49 2.63 4.82
C HIS A 52 2.50 3.91 3.97
N SER A 53 1.35 4.56 3.89
CA SER A 53 1.08 5.72 3.03
C SER A 53 2.03 6.91 3.24
N SER A 54 2.39 7.21 4.49
CA SER A 54 3.22 8.37 4.85
C SER A 54 4.68 8.29 4.38
N ARG A 55 5.12 7.15 3.84
CA ARG A 55 6.49 6.94 3.34
C ARG A 55 6.73 7.39 1.92
N TYR A 56 5.66 7.68 1.19
CA TYR A 56 5.69 8.03 -0.23
C TYR A 56 5.83 9.54 -0.46
N GLY A 57 6.39 10.28 0.51
CA GLY A 57 6.58 11.72 0.41
C GLY A 57 7.36 12.14 -0.84
N ASN A 58 8.36 11.36 -1.25
CA ASN A 58 9.09 11.57 -2.50
C ASN A 58 8.19 11.56 -3.74
N VAL A 59 7.23 10.62 -3.81
CA VAL A 59 6.27 10.52 -4.92
C VAL A 59 5.28 11.68 -4.89
N VAL A 60 4.74 11.99 -3.70
CA VAL A 60 3.84 13.12 -3.49
C VAL A 60 4.50 14.42 -3.94
N ASN A 61 5.71 14.70 -3.45
CA ASN A 61 6.46 15.92 -3.77
C ASN A 61 6.81 16.04 -5.26
N HIS A 62 6.94 14.92 -5.96
CA HIS A 62 7.27 14.91 -7.37
C HIS A 62 6.03 15.13 -8.27
N LEU A 63 4.90 14.52 -7.92
CA LEU A 63 3.69 14.53 -8.75
C LEU A 63 2.75 15.69 -8.43
N LEU A 64 2.64 16.08 -7.18
CA LEU A 64 1.71 17.14 -6.76
C LEU A 64 1.97 18.50 -7.43
N PRO A 65 3.23 18.98 -7.58
CA PRO A 65 3.51 20.24 -8.30
C PRO A 65 3.21 20.17 -9.80
N LYS A 66 3.05 18.96 -10.36
CA LYS A 66 2.71 18.69 -11.77
C LYS A 66 1.20 18.60 -11.99
N GLY A 67 0.39 18.89 -10.97
CA GLY A 67 -1.07 18.93 -11.06
C GLY A 67 -1.75 17.59 -10.84
N PHE A 68 -1.12 16.64 -10.16
CA PHE A 68 -1.75 15.37 -9.79
C PHE A 68 -2.24 15.43 -8.34
N ALA A 69 -3.53 15.15 -8.11
CA ALA A 69 -4.05 14.88 -6.77
C ALA A 69 -3.62 13.47 -6.36
N ILE A 70 -3.06 13.31 -5.16
CA ILE A 70 -2.50 12.03 -4.70
C ILE A 70 -3.32 11.49 -3.55
N TRP A 71 -3.78 10.24 -3.65
CA TRP A 71 -4.52 9.52 -2.63
C TRP A 71 -3.77 8.24 -2.28
N ASN A 72 -3.58 7.96 -1.00
CA ASN A 72 -2.86 6.78 -0.54
C ASN A 72 -3.53 6.25 0.73
N TYR A 73 -3.76 4.95 0.84
CA TYR A 73 -4.35 4.35 2.03
C TYR A 73 -3.41 3.33 2.64
N ASP A 74 -3.56 3.15 3.95
CA ASP A 74 -2.87 2.08 4.65
C ASP A 74 -3.69 0.80 4.48
N GLN A 75 -3.09 -0.21 3.86
CA GLN A 75 -3.71 -1.53 3.74
C GLN A 75 -4.03 -2.09 5.13
N ARG A 76 -5.04 -2.96 5.25
CA ARG A 76 -5.36 -3.62 6.52
C ARG A 76 -4.11 -4.25 7.16
N GLY A 77 -3.96 -4.07 8.47
CA GLY A 77 -2.79 -4.56 9.20
C GLY A 77 -1.48 -3.82 8.90
N HIS A 78 -1.52 -2.67 8.22
CA HIS A 78 -0.36 -1.83 7.92
C HIS A 78 -0.59 -0.40 8.41
N GLY A 79 0.49 0.35 8.62
CA GLY A 79 0.43 1.76 9.01
C GLY A 79 -0.53 2.04 10.17
N ARG A 80 -1.39 3.03 9.98
CA ARG A 80 -2.44 3.47 10.90
C ARG A 80 -3.74 2.68 10.75
N SER A 81 -3.87 1.83 9.72
CA SER A 81 -5.03 0.97 9.55
C SER A 81 -5.09 -0.15 10.60
N PRO A 82 -6.28 -0.56 11.05
CA PRO A 82 -6.44 -1.58 12.08
C PRO A 82 -6.08 -2.98 11.57
N GLY A 83 -6.01 -3.92 12.52
CA GLY A 83 -5.75 -5.33 12.25
C GLY A 83 -4.36 -5.79 12.68
N LYS A 84 -4.16 -7.10 12.66
CA LYS A 84 -2.88 -7.73 12.99
C LYS A 84 -1.82 -7.28 11.98
N ARG A 85 -0.65 -6.86 12.49
CA ARG A 85 0.45 -6.36 11.66
C ARG A 85 0.84 -7.35 10.56
N CYS A 86 0.96 -6.85 9.33
CA CYS A 86 1.28 -7.61 8.13
C CYS A 86 0.43 -8.88 7.96
N TYR A 87 -0.87 -8.79 8.21
CA TYR A 87 -1.76 -9.94 8.09
C TYR A 87 -3.09 -9.55 7.46
N THR A 88 -3.47 -10.28 6.40
CA THR A 88 -4.84 -10.37 5.92
C THR A 88 -5.30 -11.82 5.93
N SER A 89 -6.60 -12.06 6.11
CA SER A 89 -7.17 -13.41 6.06
C SER A 89 -7.14 -13.97 4.65
N ARG A 90 -7.51 -13.16 3.65
CA ARG A 90 -7.44 -13.52 2.23
C ARG A 90 -6.77 -12.39 1.45
N PHE A 91 -6.01 -12.75 0.41
CA PHE A 91 -5.46 -11.75 -0.50
C PHE A 91 -6.55 -10.95 -1.21
N THR A 92 -7.68 -11.59 -1.53
CA THR A 92 -8.86 -10.92 -2.09
C THR A 92 -9.40 -9.81 -1.18
N ASP A 93 -9.17 -9.86 0.13
CA ASP A 93 -9.59 -8.79 1.03
C ASP A 93 -8.84 -7.50 0.73
N LEU A 94 -7.55 -7.58 0.37
CA LEU A 94 -6.77 -6.41 -0.07
C LEU A 94 -7.35 -5.85 -1.37
N VAL A 95 -7.51 -6.71 -2.38
CA VAL A 95 -8.07 -6.31 -3.68
C VAL A 95 -9.47 -5.66 -3.53
N ASN A 96 -10.33 -6.21 -2.67
CA ASN A 96 -11.65 -5.65 -2.37
C ASN A 96 -11.58 -4.31 -1.64
N ASP A 97 -10.59 -4.12 -0.76
CA ASP A 97 -10.37 -2.83 -0.09
C ASP A 97 -9.90 -1.77 -1.07
N LEU A 98 -8.96 -2.12 -1.97
CA LEU A 98 -8.50 -1.23 -3.03
C LEU A 98 -9.66 -0.83 -3.96
N ASP A 99 -10.52 -1.77 -4.34
CA ASP A 99 -11.70 -1.49 -5.17
C ASP A 99 -12.63 -0.44 -4.53
N LYS A 100 -12.86 -0.56 -3.22
CA LYS A 100 -13.64 0.42 -2.44
C LYS A 100 -12.93 1.76 -2.34
N PHE A 101 -11.61 1.74 -2.20
CA PHE A 101 -10.83 2.97 -2.15
C PHE A 101 -10.85 3.70 -3.49
N VAL A 102 -10.64 2.99 -4.60
CA VAL A 102 -10.75 3.53 -5.97
C VAL A 102 -12.15 4.10 -6.20
N THR A 103 -13.19 3.41 -5.75
CA THR A 103 -14.58 3.91 -5.82
C THR A 103 -14.74 5.23 -5.06
N LEU A 104 -14.25 5.30 -3.82
CA LEU A 104 -14.27 6.54 -3.02
C LEU A 104 -13.53 7.68 -3.74
N VAL A 105 -12.31 7.42 -4.19
CA VAL A 105 -11.47 8.43 -4.85
C VAL A 105 -12.15 8.95 -6.11
N LYS A 106 -12.76 8.06 -6.91
CA LYS A 106 -13.50 8.44 -8.10
C LYS A 106 -14.75 9.26 -7.77
N GLN A 107 -15.48 8.93 -6.72
CA GLN A 107 -16.63 9.73 -6.26
C GLN A 107 -16.22 11.15 -5.82
N GLN A 108 -15.04 11.29 -5.22
CA GLN A 108 -14.49 12.59 -4.82
C GLN A 108 -13.85 13.36 -5.99
N ASN A 109 -13.59 12.69 -7.12
CA ASN A 109 -12.90 13.26 -8.29
C ASN A 109 -13.55 12.78 -9.62
N PRO A 110 -14.85 13.03 -9.85
CA PRO A 110 -15.62 12.35 -10.89
C PRO A 110 -15.13 12.59 -12.32
N GLU A 111 -14.61 13.79 -12.60
CA GLU A 111 -14.20 14.21 -13.95
C GLU A 111 -12.70 14.02 -14.23
N LEU A 112 -11.93 13.56 -13.23
CA LEU A 112 -10.48 13.43 -13.37
C LEU A 112 -10.10 12.02 -13.84
N PRO A 113 -9.17 11.90 -14.80
CA PRO A 113 -8.59 10.60 -15.13
C PRO A 113 -7.88 10.03 -13.90
N LEU A 114 -8.22 8.80 -13.54
CA LEU A 114 -7.67 8.11 -12.37
C LEU A 114 -6.56 7.14 -12.79
N PHE A 115 -5.39 7.30 -12.20
CA PHE A 115 -4.26 6.38 -12.35
C PHE A 115 -4.01 5.62 -11.05
N ILE A 116 -3.53 4.38 -11.14
CA ILE A 116 -3.05 3.63 -9.98
C ILE A 116 -1.54 3.44 -10.11
N ILE A 117 -0.80 3.71 -9.04
CA ILE A 117 0.61 3.35 -8.92
C ILE A 117 0.77 2.37 -7.76
N GLY A 118 1.04 1.11 -8.08
CA GLY A 118 1.26 0.07 -7.09
C GLY A 118 2.74 -0.28 -6.95
N HIS A 119 3.22 -0.41 -5.70
CA HIS A 119 4.57 -0.87 -5.41
C HIS A 119 4.58 -2.24 -4.71
N SER A 120 5.41 -3.18 -5.18
CA SER A 120 5.62 -4.50 -4.57
C SER A 120 4.29 -5.25 -4.33
N LEU A 121 3.89 -5.49 -3.07
CA LEU A 121 2.57 -6.05 -2.75
C LEU A 121 1.42 -5.21 -3.33
N GLY A 122 1.50 -3.89 -3.26
CA GLY A 122 0.53 -2.97 -3.85
C GLY A 122 0.50 -3.04 -5.38
N ALA A 123 1.61 -3.40 -6.04
CA ALA A 123 1.62 -3.68 -7.48
C ALA A 123 0.81 -4.94 -7.80
N LEU A 124 1.00 -6.01 -7.01
CA LEU A 124 0.25 -7.25 -7.17
C LEU A 124 -1.26 -7.04 -6.90
N GLU A 125 -1.59 -6.25 -5.88
CA GLU A 125 -2.96 -5.85 -5.54
C GLU A 125 -3.62 -5.07 -6.68
N SER A 126 -2.91 -4.05 -7.21
CA SER A 126 -3.40 -3.19 -8.30
C SER A 126 -3.61 -3.97 -9.60
N VAL A 127 -2.67 -4.84 -9.98
CA VAL A 127 -2.81 -5.73 -11.16
C VAL A 127 -3.99 -6.68 -10.96
N SER A 128 -4.14 -7.24 -9.77
CA SER A 128 -5.24 -8.16 -9.46
C SER A 128 -6.60 -7.48 -9.55
N LEU A 129 -6.70 -6.23 -9.09
CA LEU A 129 -7.91 -5.42 -9.22
C LEU A 129 -8.28 -5.22 -10.69
N VAL A 130 -7.35 -4.68 -11.49
CA VAL A 130 -7.60 -4.38 -12.91
C VAL A 130 -7.92 -5.66 -13.70
N ALA A 131 -7.21 -6.75 -13.43
CA ALA A 131 -7.42 -8.01 -14.14
C ALA A 131 -8.74 -8.71 -13.78
N LYS A 132 -9.17 -8.67 -12.51
CA LYS A 132 -10.32 -9.45 -12.02
C LYS A 132 -11.61 -8.65 -11.93
N HIS A 133 -11.55 -7.42 -11.46
CA HIS A 133 -12.75 -6.60 -11.21
C HIS A 133 -13.01 -5.63 -12.35
N GLN A 134 -12.00 -5.28 -13.15
CA GLN A 134 -12.08 -4.37 -14.29
C GLN A 134 -12.88 -3.09 -13.95
N PRO A 135 -12.54 -2.38 -12.85
CA PRO A 135 -13.30 -1.21 -12.45
C PRO A 135 -13.22 -0.14 -13.54
N GLN A 136 -14.37 0.45 -13.84
CA GLN A 136 -14.49 1.43 -14.91
C GLN A 136 -13.77 2.73 -14.55
N GLY A 137 -13.18 3.39 -15.54
CA GLY A 137 -12.58 4.73 -15.39
C GLY A 137 -11.20 4.78 -14.74
N ILE A 138 -10.46 3.66 -14.74
CA ILE A 138 -9.00 3.70 -14.56
C ILE A 138 -8.37 4.06 -15.91
N ALA A 139 -7.70 5.22 -15.96
CA ALA A 139 -7.01 5.73 -17.14
C ALA A 139 -5.64 5.06 -17.35
N GLY A 140 -5.02 4.53 -16.30
CA GLY A 140 -3.77 3.79 -16.41
C GLY A 140 -3.29 3.15 -15.11
N LEU A 141 -2.42 2.15 -15.27
CA LEU A 141 -1.78 1.41 -14.17
C LEU A 141 -0.25 1.48 -14.34
N VAL A 142 0.43 1.91 -13.29
CA VAL A 142 1.89 1.89 -13.17
C VAL A 142 2.27 0.92 -12.06
N VAL A 143 3.23 0.05 -12.32
CA VAL A 143 3.71 -0.95 -11.35
C VAL A 143 5.20 -0.81 -11.12
N SER A 144 5.60 -0.90 -9.85
CA SER A 144 6.98 -0.88 -9.41
C SER A 144 7.28 -2.10 -8.55
N GLY A 145 8.39 -2.80 -8.81
CA GLY A 145 8.81 -3.96 -8.00
C GLY A 145 7.82 -5.13 -8.01
N LEU A 146 7.04 -5.32 -9.09
CA LEU A 146 6.09 -6.42 -9.20
C LEU A 146 6.82 -7.76 -9.32
N VAL A 147 6.70 -8.60 -8.29
CA VAL A 147 7.22 -9.97 -8.30
C VAL A 147 6.08 -10.94 -8.62
N LEU A 148 6.05 -11.43 -9.86
CA LEU A 148 5.05 -12.42 -10.31
C LEU A 148 5.37 -13.86 -9.88
N LYS A 149 6.60 -14.13 -9.44
CA LYS A 149 7.03 -15.46 -8.96
C LYS A 149 7.57 -15.34 -7.52
N ILE A 150 6.74 -15.68 -6.55
CA ILE A 150 7.11 -15.75 -5.13
C ILE A 150 7.72 -17.14 -4.85
N GLY A 151 8.73 -17.21 -3.98
CA GLY A 151 9.20 -18.49 -3.42
C GLY A 151 10.67 -18.83 -3.62
N GLN A 152 11.47 -18.03 -4.35
CA GLN A 152 12.90 -18.36 -4.54
C GLN A 152 13.70 -18.40 -3.23
N SER A 153 13.25 -17.68 -2.20
CA SER A 153 13.88 -17.62 -0.87
C SER A 153 13.16 -18.45 0.19
N VAL A 154 12.14 -19.25 -0.19
CA VAL A 154 11.40 -20.11 0.73
C VAL A 154 11.88 -21.55 0.53
N PRO A 155 12.26 -22.29 1.59
CA PRO A 155 12.64 -23.69 1.46
C PRO A 155 11.59 -24.50 0.68
N GLN A 156 12.00 -25.31 -0.29
CA GLN A 156 11.08 -26.05 -1.17
C GLN A 156 10.07 -26.92 -0.39
N ILE A 157 10.45 -27.40 0.80
CA ILE A 157 9.57 -28.17 1.68
C ILE A 157 8.47 -27.30 2.34
N MET A 158 8.73 -26.01 2.58
CA MET A 158 7.68 -25.08 3.00
C MET A 158 6.75 -24.71 1.85
N LEU A 159 7.27 -24.65 0.62
CA LEU A 159 6.44 -24.43 -0.58
C LEU A 159 5.54 -25.63 -0.87
N SER A 160 6.04 -26.87 -0.74
CA SER A 160 5.22 -28.07 -0.91
C SER A 160 4.14 -28.22 0.17
N LEU A 161 4.39 -27.70 1.37
CA LEU A 161 3.43 -27.65 2.48
C LEU A 161 2.68 -26.31 2.59
N ALA A 162 2.84 -25.41 1.62
CA ALA A 162 2.35 -24.04 1.70
C ALA A 162 0.84 -23.97 1.97
N GLY A 163 0.04 -24.77 1.26
CA GLY A 163 -1.40 -24.83 1.47
C GLY A 163 -1.78 -25.29 2.88
N VAL A 164 -1.08 -26.31 3.40
CA VAL A 164 -1.34 -26.85 4.75
C VAL A 164 -0.92 -25.87 5.83
N ILE A 165 0.30 -25.30 5.74
CA ILE A 165 0.81 -24.32 6.70
C ILE A 165 -0.04 -23.04 6.67
N SER A 166 -0.41 -22.57 5.49
CA SER A 166 -1.27 -21.39 5.34
C SER A 166 -2.65 -21.63 5.98
N VAL A 167 -3.20 -22.84 5.93
CA VAL A 167 -4.49 -23.15 6.58
C VAL A 167 -4.37 -23.37 8.09
N LEU A 168 -3.43 -24.21 8.54
CA LEU A 168 -3.31 -24.64 9.94
C LEU A 168 -2.57 -23.64 10.83
N ALA A 169 -1.56 -22.96 10.29
CA ALA A 169 -0.72 -22.01 10.99
C ALA A 169 -0.56 -20.68 10.22
N PRO A 170 -1.65 -20.02 9.76
CA PRO A 170 -1.59 -18.81 8.93
C PRO A 170 -0.82 -17.64 9.57
N ARG A 171 -0.74 -17.67 10.91
CA ARG A 171 -0.18 -16.62 11.74
C ARG A 171 1.30 -16.84 12.06
N LEU A 172 1.87 -18.00 11.72
CA LEU A 172 3.27 -18.34 11.96
C LEU A 172 4.16 -17.41 11.15
N GLY A 173 5.14 -16.76 11.78
CA GLY A 173 6.10 -15.93 11.05
C GLY A 173 7.12 -16.80 10.32
N VAL A 174 7.15 -16.75 8.99
CA VAL A 174 7.94 -17.67 8.14
C VAL A 174 9.09 -17.00 7.39
N GLN A 175 9.02 -15.69 7.18
CA GLN A 175 10.02 -14.95 6.41
C GLN A 175 10.35 -13.63 7.11
N HIS A 176 11.62 -13.24 7.10
CA HIS A 176 12.04 -11.89 7.47
C HIS A 176 12.26 -11.08 6.19
N LEU A 177 11.80 -9.83 6.15
CA LEU A 177 12.17 -8.92 5.07
C LEU A 177 13.54 -8.36 5.37
N ASP A 178 14.48 -8.50 4.45
CA ASP A 178 15.78 -7.86 4.60
C ASP A 178 15.60 -6.35 4.44
N CYS A 179 15.68 -5.62 5.54
CA CYS A 179 15.49 -4.18 5.56
C CYS A 179 16.62 -3.45 4.82
N ASN A 180 17.80 -4.06 4.66
CA ASN A 180 18.89 -3.46 3.89
C ASN A 180 18.66 -3.54 2.37
N ALA A 181 17.74 -4.38 1.92
CA ALA A 181 17.42 -4.54 0.51
C ALA A 181 16.38 -3.54 0.00
N ILE A 182 15.83 -2.67 0.86
CA ILE A 182 14.76 -1.73 0.47
C ILE A 182 15.27 -0.49 -0.27
N SER A 183 16.52 -0.09 -0.03
CA SER A 183 17.13 1.11 -0.57
C SER A 183 18.65 0.98 -0.51
N SER A 184 19.34 1.56 -1.50
CA SER A 184 20.80 1.72 -1.47
C SER A 184 21.25 2.90 -0.60
N ASP A 185 20.31 3.73 -0.13
CA ASP A 185 20.56 4.85 0.78
C ASP A 185 20.33 4.41 2.22
N ASP A 186 21.40 4.36 3.01
CA ASP A 186 21.39 3.96 4.41
C ASP A 186 20.46 4.81 5.27
N SER A 187 20.29 6.10 4.96
CA SER A 187 19.39 6.97 5.72
C SER A 187 17.91 6.57 5.55
N VAL A 188 17.55 6.08 4.36
CA VAL A 188 16.21 5.54 4.07
C VAL A 188 16.00 4.20 4.79
N VAL A 189 17.04 3.37 4.84
CA VAL A 189 17.03 2.10 5.58
C VAL A 189 16.87 2.34 7.08
N GLU A 190 17.66 3.24 7.66
CA GLU A 190 17.55 3.59 9.07
C GLU A 190 16.19 4.17 9.42
N GLY A 191 15.69 5.09 8.58
CA GLY A 191 14.34 5.62 8.71
C GLY A 191 13.29 4.51 8.69
N TYR A 192 13.50 3.48 7.86
CA TYR A 192 12.59 2.32 7.79
C TYR A 192 12.58 1.47 9.05
N VAL A 193 13.76 1.13 9.55
CA VAL A 193 13.88 0.24 10.71
C VAL A 193 13.39 0.93 11.99
N LYS A 194 13.54 2.25 12.10
CA LYS A 194 13.13 3.04 13.27
C LYS A 194 11.65 3.44 13.25
N ASP A 195 10.94 3.24 12.13
CA ASP A 195 9.54 3.64 12.00
C ASP A 195 8.60 2.69 12.77
N PRO A 196 7.84 3.17 13.78
CA PRO A 196 6.94 2.32 14.56
C PRO A 196 5.72 1.80 13.78
N LEU A 197 5.42 2.39 12.61
CA LEU A 197 4.32 1.96 11.74
C LEU A 197 4.74 0.84 10.77
N VAL A 198 6.04 0.62 10.63
CA VAL A 198 6.63 -0.46 9.85
C VAL A 198 6.76 -1.72 10.70
N HIS A 199 6.41 -2.86 10.12
CA HIS A 199 6.59 -4.15 10.78
C HIS A 199 7.93 -4.77 10.37
N THR A 200 8.88 -4.80 11.31
CA THR A 200 10.21 -5.40 11.12
C THR A 200 10.29 -6.87 11.55
N GLY A 201 9.21 -7.42 12.14
CA GLY A 201 9.16 -8.81 12.57
C GLY A 201 8.99 -9.80 11.43
N LYS A 202 8.94 -11.09 11.76
CA LYS A 202 8.65 -12.13 10.78
C LYS A 202 7.27 -11.93 10.15
N ILE A 203 7.20 -12.03 8.83
CA ILE A 203 5.98 -11.98 8.03
C ILE A 203 5.18 -13.28 8.22
N PRO A 204 3.88 -13.20 8.53
CA PRO A 204 3.01 -14.36 8.65
C PRO A 204 2.94 -15.22 7.37
N ALA A 205 2.85 -16.55 7.55
CA ALA A 205 2.74 -17.55 6.51
C ALA A 205 1.67 -17.20 5.46
N ARG A 206 0.52 -16.69 5.91
CA ARG A 206 -0.58 -16.28 5.04
C ARG A 206 -0.21 -15.24 3.99
N MET A 207 0.77 -14.38 4.26
CA MET A 207 1.21 -13.35 3.33
C MET A 207 2.25 -13.83 2.32
N VAL A 208 3.00 -14.89 2.67
CA VAL A 208 4.13 -15.41 1.88
C VAL A 208 3.75 -16.65 1.09
N LEU A 209 3.03 -17.58 1.73
CA LEU A 209 2.63 -18.88 1.22
C LEU A 209 1.18 -18.77 0.73
N ARG A 210 1.03 -18.43 -0.56
CA ARG A 210 -0.26 -18.22 -1.24
C ARG A 210 -0.50 -19.26 -2.30
#